data_AF-A0A1V4QXR8-F1
#
_entry.id   AF-A0A1V4QXR8-F1
#
_cell.length_a   1.000
_cell.length_b   1.000
_cell.length_c   1.000
_cell.angle_alpha   90.00
_cell.angle_beta   90.00
_cell.angle_gamma   90.00
#
_symmetry.space_group_name_H-M   'P 1'
#
loop_
_entity.id
_entity.type
_entity.pdbx_description
1 polymer ?
#
loop_
_entity_poly.entity_id
_entity_poly.type
_entity_poly.pdbx_seq_one_letter_code
_entity_poly.pdbx_strand_id
1 'polypeptide(L)'
;LGPKRMAKVLRRAKAQRMAMERDQVAVEIREGLLFDPEKVEPAIKQLMDKPKDSWQDNARRICRAFAVVDSRFGAAWSALEKGDYAGAAKAVKPLVSERDTSYLAAARRYCYAEALAGQGKYEDAAEAYTAMVKAMPDRFSFASMALLRAAAMYEKMHRRYYAMSLYKAWVDSFGLLDAKLAEELSKRAERVADEYRDPLGTIAGWMEQVSQRLAQADSGRQTQQKQKDVIEMLDDLIAMAEEQSRGQGQGQGQAQGKSQGKKSEGQGKGKGKGQGKGQSQGQGQGQVRKPGPAAGIGVPSAPATVSRLVGGSSPRPANLSEIRPSEPGEDWGRLPRRQREKLLETFKEGMPERYREMLRDYYRRLAERSR
;
A
#
# COMPACT_ATOMS: atom_id res chain seq x y z
N LEU A 1 25.94 -9.22 -23.33
CA LEU A 1 26.33 -10.20 -22.29
C LEU A 1 25.43 -11.42 -22.41
N GLY A 2 25.96 -12.65 -22.41
CA GLY A 2 25.11 -13.85 -22.41
C GLY A 2 24.31 -14.02 -21.10
N PRO A 3 23.18 -14.75 -21.08
CA PRO A 3 22.26 -14.84 -19.94
C PRO A 3 22.93 -15.25 -18.62
N LYS A 4 23.82 -16.26 -18.65
CA LYS A 4 24.58 -16.71 -17.46
C LYS A 4 25.50 -15.64 -16.89
N ARG A 5 26.16 -14.85 -17.76
CA ARG A 5 27.04 -13.75 -17.34
C ARG A 5 26.21 -12.62 -16.72
N MET A 6 25.07 -12.28 -17.31
CA MET A 6 24.15 -11.28 -16.76
C MET A 6 23.66 -11.67 -15.36
N ALA A 7 23.17 -12.90 -15.18
CA ALA A 7 22.70 -13.39 -13.88
C ALA A 7 23.80 -13.33 -12.80
N LYS A 8 25.06 -13.63 -13.15
CA LYS A 8 26.21 -13.51 -12.23
C LYS A 8 26.47 -12.05 -11.84
N VAL A 9 26.40 -11.11 -12.79
CA VAL A 9 26.59 -9.67 -12.55
C VAL A 9 25.50 -9.14 -11.63
N LEU A 10 24.24 -9.46 -11.89
CA LEU A 10 23.10 -9.01 -11.08
C LEU A 10 23.17 -9.54 -9.64
N ARG A 11 23.53 -10.82 -9.46
CA ARG A 11 23.75 -11.39 -8.13
C ARG A 11 24.86 -10.67 -7.36
N ARG A 12 25.98 -10.38 -8.03
CA ARG A 12 27.08 -9.61 -7.43
C ARG A 12 26.63 -8.19 -7.06
N ALA A 13 25.86 -7.53 -7.92
CA ALA A 13 25.32 -6.20 -7.66
C ALA A 13 24.38 -6.17 -6.44
N LYS A 14 23.49 -7.17 -6.32
CA LYS A 14 22.61 -7.36 -5.16
C LYS A 14 23.42 -7.52 -3.87
N ALA A 15 24.37 -8.45 -3.86
CA ALA A 15 25.23 -8.70 -2.71
C ALA A 15 26.07 -7.47 -2.32
N GLN A 16 26.60 -6.75 -3.30
CA GLN A 16 27.34 -5.51 -3.08
C GLN A 16 26.46 -4.41 -2.49
N ARG A 17 25.22 -4.26 -2.98
CA ARG A 17 24.27 -3.29 -2.41
C ARG A 17 24.01 -3.56 -0.93
N MET A 18 23.73 -4.81 -0.57
CA MET A 18 23.52 -5.19 0.84
C MET A 18 24.78 -4.99 1.69
N ALA A 19 25.97 -5.21 1.13
CA ALA A 19 27.23 -4.93 1.82
C ALA A 19 27.38 -3.43 2.12
N MET A 20 27.11 -2.56 1.14
CA MET A 20 27.13 -1.10 1.35
C MET A 20 26.15 -0.66 2.43
N GLU A 21 24.94 -1.24 2.48
CA GLU A 21 23.99 -0.94 3.56
C GLU A 21 24.57 -1.31 4.93
N ARG A 22 25.24 -2.48 5.05
CA ARG A 22 25.87 -2.87 6.32
C ARG A 22 27.04 -1.98 6.69
N ASP A 23 27.83 -1.52 5.72
CA ASP A 23 28.93 -0.59 5.97
C ASP A 23 28.40 0.76 6.49
N GLN A 24 27.33 1.28 5.89
CA GLN A 24 26.66 2.50 6.35
C GLN A 24 26.07 2.34 7.75
N VAL A 25 25.45 1.19 8.03
CA VAL A 25 24.95 0.87 9.38
C VAL A 25 26.10 0.78 10.38
N ALA A 26 27.23 0.20 10.00
CA ALA A 26 28.40 0.14 10.89
C ALA A 26 28.96 1.53 11.21
N VAL A 27 28.96 2.45 10.25
CA VAL A 27 29.31 3.86 10.50
C VAL A 27 28.31 4.50 11.45
N GLU A 28 27.00 4.36 11.19
CA GLU A 28 25.94 4.90 12.04
C GLU A 28 26.03 4.37 13.49
N ILE A 29 26.36 3.09 13.67
CA ILE A 29 26.57 2.48 14.99
C ILE A 29 27.81 3.05 15.68
N ARG A 30 28.90 3.34 14.98
CA ARG A 30 30.11 3.92 15.60
C ARG A 30 29.92 5.38 16.01
N GLU A 31 29.15 6.13 15.21
CA GLU A 31 28.93 7.56 15.44
C GLU A 31 27.78 7.86 16.42
N GLY A 32 26.98 6.85 16.77
CA GLY A 32 25.83 7.00 17.65
C GLY A 32 26.20 7.28 19.10
N LEU A 33 26.07 8.55 19.51
CA LEU A 33 26.41 9.02 20.86
C LEU A 33 25.54 8.45 21.99
N LEU A 34 24.36 7.93 21.67
CA LEU A 34 23.41 7.37 22.66
C LEU A 34 23.47 5.84 22.75
N PHE A 35 24.42 5.22 22.05
CA PHE A 35 24.60 3.78 22.05
C PHE A 35 25.52 3.30 23.16
N ASP A 36 25.35 2.03 23.54
CA ASP A 36 26.22 1.36 24.49
C ASP A 36 27.62 1.11 23.86
N PRO A 37 28.67 1.82 24.31
CA PRO A 37 29.98 1.79 23.66
C PRO A 37 30.64 0.41 23.74
N GLU A 38 30.36 -0.38 24.79
CA GLU A 38 30.93 -1.73 24.94
C GLU A 38 30.33 -2.72 23.93
N LYS A 39 29.18 -2.39 23.36
CA LYS A 39 28.44 -3.24 22.43
C LYS A 39 28.62 -2.88 20.95
N VAL A 40 29.25 -1.75 20.64
CA VAL A 40 29.48 -1.25 19.27
C VAL A 40 30.22 -2.29 18.41
N GLU A 41 31.43 -2.69 18.79
CA GLU A 41 32.23 -3.63 18.00
C GLU A 41 31.63 -5.05 17.93
N PRO A 42 31.08 -5.62 19.03
CA PRO A 42 30.31 -6.86 18.96
C PRO A 42 29.13 -6.81 17.98
N ALA A 43 28.36 -5.72 17.97
CA ALA A 43 27.21 -5.56 17.07
C ALA A 43 27.65 -5.49 15.61
N ILE A 44 28.72 -4.74 15.31
CA ILE A 44 29.26 -4.62 13.95
C ILE A 44 29.85 -5.95 13.48
N LYS A 45 30.56 -6.68 14.36
CA LYS A 45 31.06 -8.02 14.05
C LYS A 45 29.91 -8.97 13.69
N GLN A 46 28.82 -8.95 14.47
CA GLN A 46 27.65 -9.78 14.19
C GLN A 46 26.93 -9.38 12.89
N LEU A 47 26.87 -8.08 12.60
CA LEU A 47 26.30 -7.55 11.35
C LEU A 47 27.02 -8.11 10.13
N MET A 48 28.35 -8.23 10.20
CA MET A 48 29.21 -8.66 9.09
C MET A 48 29.44 -10.18 9.01
N ASP A 49 29.07 -10.95 10.05
CA ASP A 49 29.36 -12.38 10.10
C ASP A 49 28.48 -13.21 9.13
N LYS A 50 29.09 -13.66 8.03
CA LYS A 50 28.53 -14.60 7.03
C LYS A 50 27.10 -14.25 6.59
N PRO A 51 26.88 -13.06 6.00
CA PRO A 51 25.55 -12.63 5.56
C PRO A 51 25.02 -13.53 4.43
N LYS A 52 23.71 -13.76 4.41
CA LYS A 52 23.04 -14.46 3.30
C LYS A 52 22.72 -13.47 2.19
N ASP A 53 22.60 -13.99 0.96
CA ASP A 53 22.23 -13.19 -0.22
C ASP A 53 20.70 -12.96 -0.29
N SER A 54 20.13 -12.34 0.74
CA SER A 54 18.70 -11.99 0.77
C SER A 54 18.41 -10.69 1.51
N TRP A 55 17.45 -9.91 0.98
CA TRP A 55 16.97 -8.68 1.59
C TRP A 55 16.45 -8.90 3.01
N GLN A 56 15.78 -10.04 3.24
CA GLN A 56 15.25 -10.42 4.54
C GLN A 56 16.34 -10.65 5.58
N ASP A 57 17.41 -11.38 5.22
CA ASP A 57 18.54 -11.61 6.13
C ASP A 57 19.21 -10.29 6.49
N ASN A 58 19.45 -9.43 5.50
CA ASN A 58 20.11 -8.16 5.70
C ASN A 58 19.28 -7.21 6.59
N ALA A 59 17.98 -7.04 6.31
CA ALA A 59 17.09 -6.23 7.14
C ALA A 59 17.05 -6.73 8.60
N ARG A 60 16.93 -8.04 8.81
CA ARG A 60 16.91 -8.64 10.16
C ARG A 60 18.23 -8.45 10.90
N ARG A 61 19.36 -8.57 10.20
CA ARG A 61 20.70 -8.33 10.79
C ARG A 61 20.90 -6.88 11.20
N ILE A 62 20.44 -5.93 10.38
CA ILE A 62 20.48 -4.51 10.72
C ILE A 62 19.65 -4.24 11.98
N CYS A 63 18.41 -4.77 12.05
CA CYS A 63 17.60 -4.65 13.28
C CYS A 63 18.31 -5.24 14.50
N ARG A 64 18.92 -6.42 14.38
CA ARG A 64 19.66 -7.05 15.49
C ARG A 64 20.86 -6.23 15.93
N ALA A 65 21.65 -5.69 14.99
CA ALA A 65 22.81 -4.86 15.31
C ALA A 65 22.40 -3.62 16.12
N PHE A 66 21.34 -2.91 15.69
CA PHE A 66 20.80 -1.79 16.45
C PHE A 66 20.19 -2.21 17.79
N ALA A 67 19.50 -3.35 17.84
CA ALA A 67 18.92 -3.87 19.08
C ALA A 67 19.98 -4.21 20.14
N VAL A 68 21.20 -4.53 19.72
CA VAL A 68 22.33 -4.78 20.62
C VAL A 68 22.84 -3.47 21.24
N VAL A 69 22.94 -2.39 20.46
CA VAL A 69 23.55 -1.12 20.89
C VAL A 69 22.57 -0.09 21.47
N ASP A 70 21.29 -0.16 21.11
CA ASP A 70 20.21 0.69 21.64
C ASP A 70 19.30 -0.14 22.54
N SER A 71 19.39 0.06 23.86
CA SER A 71 18.64 -0.73 24.85
C SER A 71 17.11 -0.59 24.73
N ARG A 72 16.61 0.60 24.36
CA ARG A 72 15.17 0.85 24.21
C ARG A 72 14.64 0.11 22.99
N PHE A 73 15.36 0.18 21.88
CA PHE A 73 15.02 -0.58 20.69
C PHE A 73 15.22 -2.09 20.90
N GLY A 74 16.27 -2.49 21.61
CA GLY A 74 16.57 -3.88 21.96
C GLY A 74 15.45 -4.56 22.73
N ALA A 75 14.81 -3.86 23.67
CA ALA A 75 13.64 -4.36 24.38
C ALA A 75 12.46 -4.63 23.42
N ALA A 76 12.17 -3.69 22.53
CA ALA A 76 11.09 -3.84 21.55
C ALA A 76 11.38 -4.98 20.55
N TRP A 77 12.61 -5.08 20.07
CA TRP A 77 13.04 -6.13 19.15
C TRP A 77 13.00 -7.52 19.80
N SER A 78 13.41 -7.63 21.08
CA SER A 78 13.32 -8.88 21.83
C SER A 78 11.88 -9.33 22.03
N ALA A 79 10.97 -8.40 22.36
CA ALA A 79 9.54 -8.70 22.44
C ALA A 79 8.99 -9.21 21.10
N LEU A 80 9.39 -8.58 19.99
CA LEU A 80 9.00 -9.00 18.64
C LEU A 80 9.49 -10.43 18.33
N GLU A 81 10.76 -10.75 18.60
CA GLU A 81 11.32 -12.08 18.33
C GLU A 81 10.69 -13.19 19.20
N LYS A 82 10.12 -12.83 20.36
CA LYS A 82 9.37 -13.75 21.24
C LYS A 82 7.90 -13.90 20.83
N GLY A 83 7.43 -13.14 19.85
CA GLY A 83 6.02 -13.10 19.45
C GLY A 83 5.12 -12.27 20.36
N ASP A 84 5.69 -11.50 21.30
CA ASP A 84 4.94 -10.48 22.06
C ASP A 84 4.76 -9.23 21.20
N TYR A 85 3.87 -9.34 20.22
CA TYR A 85 3.62 -8.29 19.23
C TYR A 85 3.01 -7.03 19.87
N ALA A 86 2.19 -7.18 20.91
CA ALA A 86 1.59 -6.07 21.62
C ALA A 86 2.63 -5.29 22.43
N GLY A 87 3.48 -5.99 23.19
CA GLY A 87 4.59 -5.39 23.92
C GLY A 87 5.61 -4.74 23.00
N ALA A 88 5.96 -5.40 21.88
CA ALA A 88 6.85 -4.85 20.87
C ALA A 88 6.32 -3.53 20.28
N ALA A 89 5.06 -3.50 19.86
CA ALA A 89 4.44 -2.29 19.31
C ALA A 89 4.41 -1.14 20.33
N LYS A 90 4.07 -1.45 21.59
CA LYS A 90 4.06 -0.45 22.69
C LYS A 90 5.46 0.12 22.94
N ALA A 91 6.49 -0.73 22.93
CA ALA A 91 7.87 -0.33 23.21
C ALA A 91 8.49 0.48 22.05
N VAL A 92 8.22 0.12 20.79
CA VAL A 92 8.84 0.79 19.63
C VAL A 92 8.10 2.06 19.20
N LYS A 93 6.78 2.15 19.38
CA LYS A 93 5.97 3.31 18.96
C LYS A 93 6.54 4.68 19.38
N PRO A 94 6.97 4.91 20.64
CA PRO A 94 7.55 6.20 21.04
C PRO A 94 8.94 6.47 20.44
N LEU A 95 9.59 5.46 19.86
CA LEU A 95 10.90 5.57 19.21
C LEU A 95 10.78 5.88 17.71
N VAL A 96 9.59 5.76 17.13
CA VAL A 96 9.34 6.05 15.71
C VAL A 96 9.27 7.57 15.51
N SER A 97 10.15 8.08 14.64
CA SER A 97 10.15 9.46 14.19
C SER A 97 9.81 9.54 12.71
N GLU A 98 8.92 10.45 12.32
CA GLU A 98 8.53 10.68 10.92
C GLU A 98 9.60 11.45 10.12
N ARG A 99 10.44 12.23 10.80
CA ARG A 99 11.48 13.07 10.18
C ARG A 99 12.83 12.39 10.05
N ASP A 100 13.10 11.42 10.91
CA ASP A 100 14.37 10.68 10.91
C ASP A 100 14.39 9.65 9.78
N THR A 101 15.46 9.68 8.99
CA THR A 101 15.70 8.81 7.83
C THR A 101 16.93 7.91 7.99
N SER A 102 17.47 7.79 9.21
CA SER A 102 18.59 6.90 9.55
C SER A 102 18.25 5.41 9.34
N TYR A 103 19.26 4.54 9.33
CA TYR A 103 19.01 3.09 9.30
C TYR A 103 18.35 2.60 10.59
N LEU A 104 18.65 3.22 11.73
CA LEU A 104 17.96 2.97 12.98
C LEU A 104 16.47 3.35 12.90
N ALA A 105 16.13 4.48 12.26
CA ALA A 105 14.74 4.86 12.02
C ALA A 105 14.02 3.84 11.12
N ALA A 106 14.68 3.36 10.06
CA ALA A 106 14.15 2.29 9.23
C ALA A 106 13.91 1.00 10.04
N ALA A 107 14.87 0.59 10.88
CA ALA A 107 14.75 -0.59 11.74
C ALA A 107 13.57 -0.46 12.73
N ARG A 108 13.39 0.71 13.36
CA ARG A 108 12.28 0.98 14.28
C ARG A 108 10.92 0.97 13.57
N ARG A 109 10.80 1.63 12.41
CA ARG A 109 9.56 1.62 11.62
C ARG A 109 9.21 0.22 11.11
N TYR A 110 10.21 -0.54 10.65
CA TYR A 110 10.02 -1.92 10.24
C TYR A 110 9.58 -2.81 11.41
N CYS A 111 10.23 -2.69 12.57
CA CYS A 111 9.84 -3.40 13.79
C CYS A 111 8.40 -3.07 14.22
N TYR A 112 7.99 -1.80 14.11
CA TYR A 112 6.62 -1.38 14.41
C TYR A 112 5.61 -2.03 13.47
N ALA A 113 5.88 -2.02 12.16
CA ALA A 113 5.02 -2.63 11.16
C ALA A 113 4.92 -4.18 11.32
N GLU A 114 6.03 -4.86 11.63
CA GLU A 114 6.01 -6.31 11.95
C GLU A 114 5.20 -6.59 13.22
N ALA A 115 5.29 -5.73 14.24
CA ALA A 115 4.51 -5.85 15.47
C ALA A 115 3.00 -5.63 15.24
N LEU A 116 2.60 -4.71 14.36
CA LEU A 116 1.20 -4.53 13.96
C LEU A 116 0.69 -5.74 13.17
N ALA A 117 1.50 -6.24 12.23
CA ALA A 117 1.16 -7.42 11.44
C ALA A 117 0.95 -8.67 12.32
N GLY A 118 1.82 -8.87 13.31
CA GLY A 118 1.71 -9.98 14.26
C GLY A 118 0.48 -9.89 15.18
N GLN A 119 -0.03 -8.68 15.45
CA GLN A 119 -1.30 -8.47 16.17
C GLN A 119 -2.55 -8.73 15.31
N GLY A 120 -2.40 -9.02 14.02
CA GLY A 120 -3.52 -9.12 13.09
C GLY A 120 -4.07 -7.77 12.63
N LYS A 121 -3.40 -6.65 12.97
CA LYS A 121 -3.76 -5.30 12.51
C LYS A 121 -3.21 -5.08 11.10
N TYR A 122 -3.73 -5.84 10.15
CA TYR A 122 -3.15 -5.94 8.80
C TYR A 122 -3.20 -4.62 8.03
N GLU A 123 -4.24 -3.82 8.23
CA GLU A 123 -4.36 -2.52 7.58
C GLU A 123 -3.30 -1.54 8.11
N ASP A 124 -3.27 -1.32 9.43
CA ASP A 124 -2.27 -0.46 10.08
C ASP A 124 -0.84 -0.92 9.73
N ALA A 125 -0.62 -2.22 9.65
CA ALA A 125 0.68 -2.78 9.26
C ALA A 125 1.03 -2.44 7.79
N ALA A 126 0.09 -2.61 6.86
CA ALA A 126 0.29 -2.27 5.45
C ALA A 126 0.57 -0.76 5.26
N GLU A 127 -0.12 0.09 6.01
CA GLU A 127 0.13 1.53 6.04
C GLU A 127 1.53 1.83 6.59
N ALA A 128 1.91 1.25 7.73
CA ALA A 128 3.23 1.46 8.32
C ALA A 128 4.37 1.03 7.38
N TYR A 129 4.22 -0.11 6.69
CA TYR A 129 5.19 -0.56 5.69
C TYR A 129 5.28 0.40 4.50
N THR A 130 4.14 0.81 3.92
CA THR A 130 4.13 1.67 2.73
C THR A 130 4.60 3.09 3.06
N ALA A 131 4.26 3.63 4.23
CA ALA A 131 4.76 4.91 4.72
C ALA A 131 6.28 4.89 4.91
N MET A 132 6.84 3.78 5.38
CA MET A 132 8.29 3.60 5.48
C MET A 132 8.96 3.62 4.10
N VAL A 133 8.42 2.87 3.12
CA VAL A 133 8.95 2.85 1.74
C VAL A 133 8.91 4.25 1.12
N LYS A 134 7.82 5.00 1.32
CA LYS A 134 7.67 6.37 0.82
C LYS A 134 8.71 7.32 1.43
N ALA A 135 8.98 7.19 2.73
CA ALA A 135 9.89 8.08 3.44
C ALA A 135 11.37 7.75 3.19
N MET A 136 11.70 6.47 3.02
CA MET A 136 13.09 5.98 2.94
C MET A 136 13.24 4.91 1.84
N PRO A 137 12.99 5.25 0.56
CA PRO A 137 13.06 4.29 -0.54
C PRO A 137 14.48 3.78 -0.79
N ASP A 138 15.50 4.50 -0.33
CA ASP A 138 16.93 4.18 -0.48
C ASP A 138 17.46 3.18 0.57
N ARG A 139 16.64 2.85 1.58
CA ARG A 139 16.89 1.74 2.54
C ARG A 139 16.45 0.42 1.91
N PHE A 140 17.17 -0.01 0.87
CA PHE A 140 16.78 -1.07 -0.07
C PHE A 140 16.32 -2.36 0.60
N SER A 141 17.06 -2.87 1.59
CA SER A 141 16.70 -4.10 2.29
C SER A 141 15.35 -3.96 3.02
N PHE A 142 15.11 -2.82 3.67
CA PHE A 142 13.86 -2.53 4.36
C PHE A 142 12.71 -2.24 3.39
N ALA A 143 12.94 -1.43 2.36
CA ALA A 143 11.93 -1.07 1.38
C ALA A 143 11.46 -2.29 0.57
N SER A 144 12.39 -3.14 0.14
CA SER A 144 12.08 -4.41 -0.53
C SER A 144 11.21 -5.30 0.34
N MET A 145 11.61 -5.52 1.60
CA MET A 145 10.82 -6.34 2.52
C MET A 145 9.46 -5.73 2.85
N ALA A 146 9.40 -4.41 3.05
CA ALA A 146 8.16 -3.73 3.41
C ALA A 146 7.11 -3.79 2.30
N LEU A 147 7.48 -3.65 1.03
CA LEU A 147 6.54 -3.85 -0.07
C LEU A 147 5.97 -5.27 -0.08
N LEU A 148 6.82 -6.30 0.09
CA LEU A 148 6.36 -7.70 0.13
C LEU A 148 5.46 -7.97 1.34
N ARG A 149 5.82 -7.42 2.50
CA ARG A 149 5.03 -7.56 3.73
C ARG A 149 3.69 -6.84 3.62
N ALA A 150 3.67 -5.62 3.10
CA ALA A 150 2.44 -4.87 2.84
C ALA A 150 1.54 -5.61 1.84
N ALA A 151 2.10 -6.16 0.76
CA ALA A 151 1.32 -6.96 -0.19
C ALA A 151 0.69 -8.19 0.49
N ALA A 152 1.46 -8.91 1.31
CA ALA A 152 0.95 -10.03 2.09
C ALA A 152 -0.15 -9.62 3.09
N MET A 153 -0.08 -8.41 3.67
CA MET A 153 -1.14 -7.90 4.54
C MET A 153 -2.42 -7.63 3.74
N TYR A 154 -2.32 -7.03 2.55
CA TYR A 154 -3.47 -6.83 1.67
C TYR A 154 -4.12 -8.15 1.24
N GLU A 155 -3.32 -9.19 0.98
CA GLU A 155 -3.86 -10.52 0.68
C GLU A 155 -4.63 -11.13 1.83
N LYS A 156 -4.14 -10.96 3.07
CA LYS A 156 -4.86 -11.41 4.27
C LYS A 156 -6.19 -10.68 4.46
N MET A 157 -6.32 -9.48 3.90
CA MET A 157 -7.56 -8.69 3.89
C MET A 157 -8.37 -8.87 2.60
N HIS A 158 -7.98 -9.78 1.72
CA HIS A 158 -8.64 -10.01 0.42
C HIS A 158 -8.66 -8.79 -0.52
N ARG A 159 -7.74 -7.85 -0.30
CA ARG A 159 -7.53 -6.63 -1.08
C ARG A 159 -6.56 -6.88 -2.24
N ARG A 160 -6.95 -7.77 -3.17
CA ARG A 160 -6.07 -8.34 -4.20
C ARG A 160 -5.51 -7.26 -5.14
N TYR A 161 -6.28 -6.24 -5.46
CA TYR A 161 -5.83 -5.12 -6.31
C TYR A 161 -4.67 -4.36 -5.67
N TYR A 162 -4.78 -4.03 -4.38
CA TYR A 162 -3.71 -3.34 -3.65
C TYR A 162 -2.46 -4.22 -3.53
N ALA A 163 -2.61 -5.52 -3.26
CA ALA A 163 -1.51 -6.47 -3.25
C ALA A 163 -0.78 -6.52 -4.62
N MET A 164 -1.54 -6.62 -5.72
CA MET A 164 -1.00 -6.56 -7.09
C MET A 164 -0.20 -5.27 -7.31
N SER A 165 -0.73 -4.12 -6.90
CA SER A 165 -0.05 -2.83 -7.09
C SER A 165 1.33 -2.79 -6.41
N LEU A 166 1.45 -3.40 -5.23
CA LEU A 166 2.71 -3.48 -4.49
C LEU A 166 3.68 -4.50 -5.08
N TYR A 167 3.18 -5.60 -5.65
CA TYR A 167 4.02 -6.53 -6.41
C TYR A 167 4.63 -5.85 -7.64
N LYS A 168 3.83 -5.08 -8.39
CA LYS A 168 4.34 -4.29 -9.53
C LYS A 168 5.39 -3.28 -9.06
N ALA A 169 5.10 -2.52 -8.00
CA ALA A 169 6.06 -1.57 -7.43
C ALA A 169 7.38 -2.25 -6.98
N TRP A 170 7.29 -3.46 -6.42
CA TRP A 170 8.47 -4.23 -6.05
C TRP A 170 9.27 -4.68 -7.28
N VAL A 171 8.59 -5.20 -8.31
CA VAL A 171 9.22 -5.62 -9.58
C VAL A 171 9.95 -4.43 -10.23
N ASP A 172 9.32 -3.27 -10.28
CA ASP A 172 9.89 -2.06 -10.87
C ASP A 172 11.15 -1.58 -10.10
N SER A 173 11.11 -1.67 -8.77
CA SER A 173 12.18 -1.14 -7.91
C SER A 173 13.35 -2.10 -7.70
N PHE A 174 13.06 -3.41 -7.57
CA PHE A 174 14.03 -4.42 -7.12
C PHE A 174 14.19 -5.57 -8.10
N GLY A 175 13.32 -5.70 -9.11
CA GLY A 175 13.26 -6.88 -9.96
C GLY A 175 14.52 -7.14 -10.77
N LEU A 176 15.27 -6.09 -11.13
CA LEU A 176 16.57 -6.24 -11.79
C LEU A 176 17.59 -6.97 -10.92
N LEU A 177 17.58 -6.73 -9.60
CA LEU A 177 18.52 -7.33 -8.66
C LEU A 177 18.10 -8.75 -8.24
N ASP A 178 16.84 -9.10 -8.41
CA ASP A 178 16.28 -10.40 -8.03
C ASP A 178 15.28 -10.91 -9.07
N ALA A 179 15.81 -11.26 -10.24
CA ALA A 179 15.02 -11.62 -11.41
C ALA A 179 14.10 -12.82 -11.19
N LYS A 180 14.51 -13.78 -10.34
CA LYS A 180 13.69 -14.96 -10.04
C LYS A 180 12.42 -14.56 -9.30
N LEU A 181 12.57 -13.80 -8.21
CA LEU A 181 11.42 -13.33 -7.45
C LEU A 181 10.59 -12.33 -8.28
N ALA A 182 11.24 -11.52 -9.12
CA ALA A 182 10.54 -10.61 -10.03
C ALA A 182 9.61 -11.36 -11.00
N GLU A 183 10.06 -12.48 -11.56
CA GLU A 183 9.23 -13.32 -12.44
C GLU A 183 8.04 -13.91 -11.68
N GLU A 184 8.26 -14.43 -10.47
CA GLU A 184 7.21 -14.98 -9.62
C GLU A 184 6.13 -13.93 -9.27
N LEU A 185 6.57 -12.73 -8.88
CA LEU A 185 5.67 -11.63 -8.52
C LEU A 185 4.97 -11.03 -9.73
N SER A 186 5.64 -10.95 -10.89
CA SER A 186 5.03 -10.49 -12.14
C SER A 186 3.90 -11.42 -12.55
N LYS A 187 4.11 -12.74 -12.57
CA LYS A 187 3.05 -13.73 -12.86
C LYS A 187 1.88 -13.63 -11.88
N ARG A 188 2.16 -13.35 -10.61
CA ARG A 188 1.11 -13.14 -9.61
C ARG A 188 0.32 -11.87 -9.88
N ALA A 189 1.01 -10.77 -10.19
CA ALA A 189 0.39 -9.49 -10.48
C ALA A 189 -0.39 -9.52 -11.80
N GLU A 190 0.08 -10.23 -12.83
CA GLU A 190 -0.59 -10.39 -14.12
C GLU A 190 -1.91 -11.16 -13.98
N ARG A 191 -1.94 -12.25 -13.20
CA ARG A 191 -3.19 -12.98 -12.91
C ARG A 191 -4.27 -12.07 -12.33
N VAL A 192 -3.90 -11.28 -11.32
CA VAL A 192 -4.83 -10.31 -10.72
C VAL A 192 -5.16 -9.20 -11.74
N ALA A 193 -4.20 -8.72 -12.52
CA ALA A 193 -4.45 -7.68 -13.51
C ALA A 193 -5.46 -8.12 -14.59
N ASP A 194 -5.42 -9.39 -14.99
CA ASP A 194 -6.35 -9.97 -15.95
C ASP A 194 -7.75 -10.10 -15.35
N GLU A 195 -7.88 -10.57 -14.10
CA GLU A 195 -9.16 -10.59 -13.38
C GLU A 195 -9.78 -9.19 -13.29
N TYR A 196 -8.97 -8.18 -12.98
CA TYR A 196 -9.40 -6.79 -12.78
C TYR A 196 -9.46 -5.96 -14.08
N ARG A 197 -9.19 -6.56 -15.24
CA ARG A 197 -9.29 -5.89 -16.55
C ARG A 197 -10.74 -5.53 -16.88
N ASP A 198 -11.65 -6.46 -16.63
CA ASP A 198 -13.10 -6.28 -16.67
C ASP A 198 -13.69 -6.93 -15.40
N PRO A 199 -13.64 -6.22 -14.26
CA PRO A 199 -13.91 -6.85 -12.98
C PRO A 199 -15.37 -7.31 -12.84
N LEU A 200 -16.32 -6.57 -13.43
CA LEU A 200 -17.73 -6.95 -13.42
C LEU A 200 -18.00 -8.13 -14.36
N GLY A 201 -17.37 -8.15 -15.54
CA GLY A 201 -17.42 -9.31 -16.44
C GLY A 201 -16.82 -10.57 -15.82
N THR A 202 -15.68 -10.45 -15.13
CA THR A 202 -15.05 -11.54 -14.37
C THR A 202 -15.98 -12.09 -13.30
N ILE A 203 -16.58 -11.24 -12.47
CA ILE A 203 -17.55 -11.64 -11.45
C ILE A 203 -18.75 -12.35 -12.09
N ALA A 204 -19.32 -11.78 -13.15
CA ALA A 204 -20.45 -12.38 -13.86
C ALA A 204 -20.12 -13.78 -14.39
N GLY A 205 -18.93 -13.97 -14.97
CA GLY A 205 -18.44 -15.26 -15.45
C GLY A 205 -18.25 -16.28 -14.33
N TRP A 206 -17.76 -15.87 -13.16
CA TRP A 206 -17.66 -16.75 -11.99
C TRP A 206 -19.03 -17.11 -11.41
N MET A 207 -19.96 -16.15 -11.34
CA MET A 207 -21.33 -16.39 -10.88
C MET A 207 -22.08 -17.37 -11.80
N GLU A 208 -21.91 -17.28 -13.11
CA GLU A 208 -22.47 -18.24 -14.06
C GLU A 208 -21.94 -19.66 -13.81
N GLN A 209 -20.62 -19.80 -13.60
CA GLN A 209 -20.00 -21.09 -13.28
C GLN A 209 -20.52 -21.66 -11.96
N VAL A 210 -20.69 -20.83 -10.94
CA VAL A 210 -21.30 -21.25 -9.66
C VAL A 210 -22.74 -21.71 -9.90
N SER A 211 -23.54 -20.96 -10.66
CA SER A 211 -24.93 -21.31 -10.97
C SER A 211 -25.03 -22.66 -11.70
N GLN A 212 -24.18 -22.90 -12.70
CA GLN A 212 -24.16 -24.16 -13.44
C GLN A 212 -23.81 -25.36 -12.54
N ARG A 213 -22.83 -25.19 -11.63
CA ARG A 213 -22.44 -26.25 -10.69
C ARG A 213 -23.52 -26.56 -9.68
N LEU A 214 -24.14 -25.52 -9.11
CA LEU A 214 -25.25 -25.69 -8.17
C LEU A 214 -26.49 -26.32 -8.83
N ALA A 215 -26.76 -26.01 -10.10
CA ALA A 215 -27.82 -26.67 -10.87
C ALA A 215 -27.57 -28.18 -11.05
N GLN A 216 -26.30 -28.59 -11.07
CA GLN A 216 -25.88 -30.00 -11.09
C GLN A 216 -25.73 -30.61 -9.68
N ALA A 217 -26.24 -29.93 -8.65
CA ALA A 217 -26.08 -30.29 -7.24
C ALA A 217 -24.61 -30.40 -6.78
N ASP A 218 -23.66 -29.79 -7.48
CA ASP A 218 -22.25 -29.70 -7.08
C ASP A 218 -22.02 -28.46 -6.21
N SER A 219 -22.20 -28.64 -4.91
CA SER A 219 -21.89 -27.64 -3.87
C SER A 219 -20.55 -27.89 -3.18
N GLY A 220 -19.61 -28.60 -3.83
CA GLY A 220 -18.33 -28.98 -3.25
C GLY A 220 -17.35 -27.80 -3.04
N ARG A 221 -16.14 -28.12 -2.57
CA ARG A 221 -15.09 -27.13 -2.23
C ARG A 221 -14.77 -26.17 -3.38
N GLN A 222 -14.79 -26.64 -4.62
CA GLN A 222 -14.51 -25.79 -5.79
C GLN A 222 -15.61 -24.74 -6.01
N THR A 223 -16.88 -25.13 -5.84
CA THR A 223 -18.03 -24.21 -5.93
C THR A 223 -17.94 -23.15 -4.82
N GLN A 224 -17.66 -23.58 -3.58
CA GLN A 224 -17.48 -22.68 -2.44
C GLN A 224 -16.29 -21.72 -2.63
N GLN A 225 -15.18 -22.19 -3.20
CA GLN A 225 -14.02 -21.33 -3.48
C GLN A 225 -14.37 -20.26 -4.52
N LYS A 226 -15.06 -20.60 -5.62
CA LYS A 226 -15.50 -19.61 -6.61
C LYS A 226 -16.50 -18.62 -6.04
N GLN A 227 -17.42 -19.08 -5.19
CA GLN A 227 -18.32 -18.20 -4.45
C GLN A 227 -17.51 -17.20 -3.63
N LYS A 228 -16.55 -17.69 -2.84
CA LYS A 228 -15.63 -16.86 -2.05
C LYS A 228 -14.86 -15.86 -2.93
N ASP A 229 -14.37 -16.28 -4.09
CA ASP A 229 -13.66 -15.40 -5.03
C ASP A 229 -14.55 -14.25 -5.53
N VAL A 230 -15.84 -14.52 -5.80
CA VAL A 230 -16.83 -13.48 -6.14
C VAL A 230 -16.99 -12.48 -4.98
N ILE A 231 -17.15 -12.97 -3.74
CA ILE A 231 -17.31 -12.11 -2.56
C ILE A 231 -16.09 -11.20 -2.39
N GLU A 232 -14.90 -11.79 -2.39
CA GLU A 232 -13.66 -11.07 -2.14
C GLU A 232 -13.40 -9.98 -3.18
N MET A 233 -13.66 -10.28 -4.46
CA MET A 233 -13.49 -9.31 -5.52
C MET A 233 -14.51 -8.16 -5.43
N LEU A 234 -15.77 -8.46 -5.11
CA LEU A 234 -16.79 -7.44 -4.86
C LEU A 234 -16.40 -6.53 -3.68
N ASP A 235 -15.94 -7.11 -2.58
CA ASP A 235 -15.51 -6.35 -1.41
C ASP A 235 -14.33 -5.42 -1.76
N ASP A 236 -13.37 -5.89 -2.56
CA ASP A 236 -12.24 -5.06 -3.03
C ASP A 236 -12.70 -3.92 -3.94
N LEU A 237 -13.64 -4.18 -4.86
CA LEU A 237 -14.25 -3.14 -5.71
C LEU A 237 -15.01 -2.09 -4.90
N ILE A 238 -15.78 -2.50 -3.89
CA ILE A 238 -16.50 -1.60 -2.99
C ILE A 238 -15.50 -0.70 -2.26
N ALA A 239 -14.43 -1.27 -1.69
CA ALA A 239 -13.42 -0.49 -0.99
C ALA A 239 -12.73 0.53 -1.90
N MET A 240 -12.38 0.15 -3.13
CA MET A 240 -11.82 1.08 -4.11
C MET A 240 -12.80 2.20 -4.50
N ALA A 241 -14.09 1.90 -4.66
CA ALA A 241 -15.12 2.89 -4.98
C ALA A 241 -15.37 3.86 -3.81
N GLU A 242 -15.37 3.35 -2.58
CA GLU A 242 -15.45 4.17 -1.36
C GLU A 242 -14.25 5.10 -1.21
N GLU A 243 -13.05 4.62 -1.54
CA GLU A 243 -11.82 5.41 -1.56
C GLU A 243 -11.91 6.56 -2.58
N GLN A 244 -12.34 6.29 -3.82
CA GLN A 244 -12.52 7.31 -4.86
C GLN A 244 -13.58 8.36 -4.46
N SER A 245 -14.66 7.92 -3.81
CA SER A 245 -15.73 8.81 -3.34
C SER A 245 -15.23 9.75 -2.22
N ARG A 246 -14.38 9.25 -1.33
CA ARG A 246 -13.78 10.05 -0.24
C ARG A 246 -12.74 11.04 -0.79
N GLY A 247 -12.04 10.71 -1.87
CA GLY A 247 -11.07 11.59 -2.54
C GLY A 247 -11.69 12.79 -3.28
N GLN A 248 -12.96 12.73 -3.68
CA GLN A 248 -13.69 13.87 -4.27
C GLN A 248 -14.40 14.76 -3.24
N GLY A 249 -14.44 14.36 -1.96
CA GLY A 249 -15.15 15.08 -0.89
C GLY A 249 -14.37 16.20 -0.18
N GLN A 250 -13.12 16.48 -0.56
CA GLN A 250 -12.33 17.59 0.00
C GLN A 250 -11.85 18.55 -1.09
N GLY A 251 -12.81 19.16 -1.79
CA GLY A 251 -12.62 20.39 -2.55
C GLY A 251 -13.13 21.59 -1.76
N GLN A 252 -12.22 22.43 -1.29
CA GLN A 252 -12.41 23.84 -0.89
C GLN A 252 -13.67 24.20 -0.07
N GLY A 253 -13.62 23.95 1.23
CA GLY A 253 -14.37 24.73 2.22
C GLY A 253 -13.55 25.94 2.66
N GLN A 254 -13.69 27.06 1.94
CA GLN A 254 -13.15 28.36 2.34
C GLN A 254 -13.98 28.87 3.54
N ALA A 255 -13.66 28.42 4.75
CA ALA A 255 -14.27 28.92 5.98
C ALA A 255 -13.47 30.14 6.50
N GLN A 256 -13.78 31.26 5.87
CA GLN A 256 -13.89 32.61 6.43
C GLN A 256 -13.55 32.74 7.93
N GLY A 257 -12.48 33.45 8.22
CA GLY A 257 -12.11 33.86 9.57
C GLY A 257 -13.25 34.62 10.25
N LYS A 258 -13.65 34.15 11.44
CA LYS A 258 -14.41 34.96 12.41
C LYS A 258 -13.42 35.68 13.31
N SER A 259 -13.03 36.89 12.89
CA SER A 259 -12.52 37.90 13.80
C SER A 259 -13.68 38.42 14.65
N GLN A 260 -13.70 38.06 15.93
CA GLN A 260 -14.58 38.67 16.93
C GLN A 260 -13.83 39.86 17.54
N GLY A 261 -14.43 41.04 17.44
CA GLY A 261 -13.80 42.30 17.79
C GLY A 261 -13.60 42.52 19.29
N LYS A 262 -12.53 43.26 19.59
CA LYS A 262 -12.44 44.14 20.76
C LYS A 262 -11.90 45.50 20.27
N LYS A 263 -12.57 46.56 20.72
CA LYS A 263 -12.34 47.98 20.40
C LYS A 263 -11.12 48.55 21.15
N SER A 264 -10.68 49.72 20.64
CA SER A 264 -9.74 50.72 21.19
C SER A 264 -8.25 50.36 21.10
N GLU A 265 -7.33 51.24 20.70
CA GLU A 265 -7.35 52.65 20.32
C GLU A 265 -5.98 52.94 19.66
N GLY A 266 -5.89 53.75 18.60
CA GLY A 266 -4.59 54.02 17.97
C GLY A 266 -4.68 54.78 16.66
N GLN A 267 -4.58 56.10 16.74
CA GLN A 267 -4.43 57.05 15.65
C GLN A 267 -3.24 56.72 14.73
N GLY A 268 -3.43 56.84 13.41
CA GLY A 268 -2.35 56.83 12.43
C GLY A 268 -2.84 56.96 10.99
N LYS A 269 -2.90 58.19 10.47
CA LYS A 269 -3.16 58.54 9.07
C LYS A 269 -2.11 57.90 8.14
N GLY A 270 -2.56 57.27 7.05
CA GLY A 270 -1.70 56.87 5.93
C GLY A 270 -2.50 56.52 4.67
N LYS A 271 -2.66 57.50 3.77
CA LYS A 271 -3.24 57.36 2.42
C LYS A 271 -2.27 56.59 1.52
N GLY A 272 -2.77 55.64 0.74
CA GLY A 272 -2.03 55.04 -0.38
C GLY A 272 -2.88 54.12 -1.26
N LYS A 273 -3.48 54.68 -2.32
CA LYS A 273 -4.15 53.94 -3.41
C LYS A 273 -3.08 53.37 -4.36
N GLY A 274 -3.26 52.14 -4.82
CA GLY A 274 -2.53 51.57 -5.95
C GLY A 274 -3.30 50.42 -6.58
N GLN A 275 -4.12 50.73 -7.59
CA GLN A 275 -4.70 49.76 -8.52
C GLN A 275 -3.67 49.41 -9.59
N GLY A 276 -3.65 48.13 -10.01
CA GLY A 276 -2.91 47.69 -11.19
C GLY A 276 -3.43 46.34 -11.69
N LYS A 277 -4.44 46.38 -12.57
CA LYS A 277 -4.85 45.28 -13.45
C LYS A 277 -3.85 45.16 -14.60
N GLY A 278 -3.56 43.94 -15.04
CA GLY A 278 -2.87 43.66 -16.30
C GLY A 278 -2.96 42.18 -16.68
N GLN A 279 -3.96 41.84 -17.49
CA GLN A 279 -4.00 40.63 -18.33
C GLN A 279 -3.28 40.94 -19.65
N SER A 280 -2.53 39.97 -20.21
CA SER A 280 -2.70 39.54 -21.60
C SER A 280 -1.77 38.40 -22.00
N GLN A 281 -2.31 37.53 -22.85
CA GLN A 281 -1.75 36.34 -23.50
C GLN A 281 -0.67 36.64 -24.55
N GLY A 282 0.08 35.61 -24.92
CA GLY A 282 0.82 35.53 -26.19
C GLY A 282 1.45 34.15 -26.44
N GLN A 283 0.97 33.48 -27.50
CA GLN A 283 1.51 32.26 -28.16
C GLN A 283 3.00 32.48 -28.58
N GLY A 284 3.94 31.54 -28.67
CA GLY A 284 3.93 30.15 -29.11
C GLY A 284 4.94 30.04 -30.28
N GLN A 285 6.04 29.27 -30.14
CA GLN A 285 6.78 28.64 -31.26
C GLN A 285 7.89 27.70 -30.74
N GLY A 286 8.06 26.58 -31.43
CA GLY A 286 8.71 25.37 -30.94
C GLY A 286 10.22 25.26 -31.12
N GLN A 287 10.79 24.30 -30.41
CA GLN A 287 12.11 23.76 -30.69
C GLN A 287 12.23 22.30 -30.25
N VAL A 288 12.74 21.49 -31.18
CA VAL A 288 13.09 20.07 -31.07
C VAL A 288 14.19 19.85 -30.03
N ARG A 289 14.03 18.91 -29.10
CA ARG A 289 15.12 18.37 -28.26
C ARG A 289 15.02 16.85 -28.06
N LYS A 290 16.20 16.21 -28.14
CA LYS A 290 16.53 14.79 -27.97
C LYS A 290 16.14 14.24 -26.57
N PRO A 291 16.06 12.89 -26.39
CA PRO A 291 15.58 12.29 -25.14
C PRO A 291 16.63 12.31 -24.04
N GLY A 292 16.29 12.91 -22.90
CA GLY A 292 16.97 12.82 -21.60
C GLY A 292 16.07 12.14 -20.55
N PRO A 293 16.61 11.77 -19.38
CA PRO A 293 16.12 10.66 -18.56
C PRO A 293 14.84 10.96 -17.77
N ALA A 294 14.16 9.86 -17.40
CA ALA A 294 12.85 9.76 -16.76
C ALA A 294 12.61 10.80 -15.65
N ALA A 295 11.56 11.60 -15.82
CA ALA A 295 11.04 12.53 -14.82
C ALA A 295 9.64 12.11 -14.36
N GLY A 296 9.49 12.00 -13.04
CA GLY A 296 8.33 12.53 -12.32
C GLY A 296 7.05 11.71 -12.29
N ILE A 297 6.68 11.28 -11.08
CA ILE A 297 5.32 10.90 -10.67
C ILE A 297 4.41 12.12 -10.93
N GLY A 298 3.70 12.12 -12.06
CA GLY A 298 2.76 13.18 -12.43
C GLY A 298 1.36 12.87 -11.93
N VAL A 299 0.79 13.78 -11.14
CA VAL A 299 -0.62 13.77 -10.74
C VAL A 299 -1.47 14.23 -11.94
N PRO A 300 -2.54 13.52 -12.36
CA PRO A 300 -3.36 13.95 -13.49
C PRO A 300 -4.18 15.21 -13.14
N SER A 301 -4.16 16.21 -14.03
CA SER A 301 -4.83 17.50 -13.85
C SER A 301 -6.16 17.64 -14.63
N ALA A 302 -6.83 16.54 -14.98
CA ALA A 302 -8.14 16.56 -15.64
C ALA A 302 -8.97 15.30 -15.29
N PRO A 303 -10.32 15.40 -15.23
CA PRO A 303 -11.20 14.25 -14.99
C PRO A 303 -11.15 13.25 -16.16
N ALA A 304 -11.12 11.95 -15.85
CA ALA A 304 -11.03 10.89 -16.85
C ALA A 304 -12.33 10.80 -17.68
N THR A 305 -12.20 10.84 -19.01
CA THR A 305 -13.33 10.77 -19.95
C THR A 305 -13.83 9.34 -20.19
N VAL A 306 -13.18 8.34 -19.58
CA VAL A 306 -13.52 6.92 -19.70
C VAL A 306 -13.28 6.26 -18.35
N SER A 307 -14.23 5.47 -17.84
CA SER A 307 -14.10 4.66 -16.62
C SER A 307 -13.12 3.50 -16.84
N ARG A 308 -11.84 3.84 -17.01
CA ARG A 308 -10.71 2.91 -16.90
C ARG A 308 -9.98 3.27 -15.62
N LEU A 309 -9.63 2.27 -14.81
CA LEU A 309 -8.70 2.45 -13.70
C LEU A 309 -7.38 2.98 -14.29
N VAL A 310 -7.09 4.27 -14.04
CA VAL A 310 -5.85 4.91 -14.49
C VAL A 310 -4.69 4.22 -13.78
N GLY A 311 -3.78 3.63 -14.56
CA GLY A 311 -2.55 3.04 -14.06
C GLY A 311 -1.62 4.12 -13.54
N GLY A 312 -1.57 4.27 -12.22
CA GLY A 312 -0.63 5.11 -11.49
C GLY A 312 -0.66 4.72 -10.02
N SER A 313 0.43 4.95 -9.29
CA SER A 313 0.48 4.75 -7.84
C SER A 313 -0.49 5.71 -7.16
N SER A 314 -1.75 5.28 -6.97
CA SER A 314 -2.75 6.03 -6.22
C SER A 314 -2.32 6.12 -4.75
N PRO A 315 -2.15 7.32 -4.18
CA PRO A 315 -1.94 7.47 -2.75
C PRO A 315 -3.25 7.13 -2.01
N ARG A 316 -3.19 6.14 -1.11
CA ARG A 316 -4.32 5.70 -0.29
C ARG A 316 -4.59 6.65 0.90
N PRO A 317 -5.84 6.97 1.28
CA PRO A 317 -6.17 7.81 2.42
C PRO A 317 -6.16 7.04 3.76
N ALA A 318 -6.07 7.80 4.86
CA ALA A 318 -6.05 7.29 6.24
C ALA A 318 -7.44 6.81 6.72
N ASN A 319 -7.45 5.84 7.66
CA ASN A 319 -8.62 5.30 8.39
C ASN A 319 -9.60 4.41 7.59
N LEU A 320 -9.18 3.30 6.97
CA LEU A 320 -10.12 2.25 6.52
C LEU A 320 -10.47 1.24 7.63
N SER A 321 -9.97 1.43 8.86
CA SER A 321 -10.30 0.61 10.04
C SER A 321 -11.80 0.63 10.40
N GLU A 322 -12.56 1.55 9.81
CA GLU A 322 -14.02 1.62 9.91
C GLU A 322 -14.75 0.66 8.95
N ILE A 323 -14.07 0.11 7.94
CA ILE A 323 -14.63 -0.80 6.93
C ILE A 323 -14.40 -2.24 7.41
N ARG A 324 -15.40 -2.82 8.07
CA ARG A 324 -15.33 -4.21 8.54
C ARG A 324 -15.34 -5.19 7.34
N PRO A 325 -14.48 -6.22 7.33
CA PRO A 325 -14.62 -7.35 6.41
C PRO A 325 -15.97 -8.05 6.64
N SER A 326 -16.65 -8.45 5.56
CA SER A 326 -17.85 -9.27 5.58
C SER A 326 -17.56 -10.60 6.30
N GLU A 327 -18.34 -10.97 7.34
CA GLU A 327 -18.21 -12.32 7.90
C GLU A 327 -18.74 -13.37 6.90
N PRO A 328 -18.09 -14.55 6.73
CA PRO A 328 -18.48 -15.58 5.76
C PRO A 328 -19.86 -16.25 5.97
N GLY A 329 -20.72 -15.69 6.83
CA GLY A 329 -22.06 -16.20 7.13
C GLY A 329 -23.16 -15.12 7.12
N GLU A 330 -22.85 -13.86 6.80
CA GLU A 330 -23.90 -12.86 6.62
C GLU A 330 -24.59 -13.08 5.28
N ASP A 331 -25.75 -13.72 5.38
CA ASP A 331 -26.72 -13.93 4.30
C ASP A 331 -26.84 -12.69 3.41
N TRP A 332 -26.42 -12.87 2.15
CA TRP A 332 -26.54 -11.95 1.02
C TRP A 332 -27.91 -11.24 0.89
N GLY A 333 -28.97 -11.75 1.53
CA GLY A 333 -30.30 -11.14 1.60
C GLY A 333 -30.47 -9.96 2.56
N ARG A 334 -29.47 -9.63 3.40
CA ARG A 334 -29.59 -8.59 4.45
C ARG A 334 -28.64 -7.40 4.32
N LEU A 335 -28.08 -7.14 3.14
CA LEU A 335 -27.30 -5.91 2.92
C LEU A 335 -28.13 -4.66 3.32
N PRO A 336 -27.58 -3.79 4.19
CA PRO A 336 -28.19 -2.51 4.55
C PRO A 336 -28.64 -1.74 3.32
N ARG A 337 -29.85 -1.14 3.39
CA ARG A 337 -30.53 -0.54 2.24
C ARG A 337 -29.65 0.45 1.45
N ARG A 338 -28.84 1.25 2.14
CA ARG A 338 -27.91 2.21 1.54
C ARG A 338 -26.77 1.56 0.74
N GLN A 339 -26.22 0.45 1.24
CA GLN A 339 -25.16 -0.28 0.52
C GLN A 339 -25.73 -0.96 -0.73
N ARG A 340 -26.97 -1.46 -0.63
CA ARG A 340 -27.72 -2.05 -1.75
C ARG A 340 -28.02 -1.02 -2.84
N GLU A 341 -28.50 0.15 -2.46
CA GLU A 341 -28.81 1.25 -3.39
C GLU A 341 -27.54 1.76 -4.08
N LYS A 342 -26.44 1.93 -3.34
CA LYS A 342 -25.15 2.36 -3.90
C LYS A 342 -24.51 1.32 -4.83
N LEU A 343 -24.62 0.04 -4.49
CA LEU A 343 -24.27 -1.07 -5.39
C LEU A 343 -25.12 -0.98 -6.66
N LEU A 344 -26.44 -0.88 -6.55
CA LEU A 344 -27.35 -0.79 -7.70
C LEU A 344 -27.11 0.45 -8.57
N GLU A 345 -26.71 1.58 -8.00
CA GLU A 345 -26.38 2.81 -8.72
C GLU A 345 -25.05 2.65 -9.48
N THR A 346 -24.01 2.13 -8.81
CA THR A 346 -22.73 1.78 -9.44
C THR A 346 -22.91 0.69 -10.52
N PHE A 347 -23.83 -0.25 -10.31
CA PHE A 347 -24.22 -1.30 -11.26
C PHE A 347 -25.11 -0.79 -12.40
N LYS A 348 -25.84 0.32 -12.23
CA LYS A 348 -26.64 0.92 -13.31
C LYS A 348 -25.77 1.58 -14.36
N GLU A 349 -24.61 2.11 -14.00
CA GLU A 349 -23.77 2.88 -14.91
C GLU A 349 -22.88 2.00 -15.83
N GLY A 350 -22.70 0.71 -15.52
CA GLY A 350 -21.74 -0.16 -16.23
C GLY A 350 -22.24 -1.50 -16.76
N MET A 351 -23.53 -1.87 -16.61
CA MET A 351 -23.98 -3.23 -16.89
C MET A 351 -24.77 -3.36 -18.22
N PRO A 352 -24.44 -4.33 -19.09
CA PRO A 352 -25.32 -4.76 -20.18
C PRO A 352 -26.65 -5.33 -19.65
N GLU A 353 -27.76 -5.05 -20.35
CA GLU A 353 -29.15 -5.34 -19.88
C GLU A 353 -29.38 -6.80 -19.46
N ARG A 354 -28.69 -7.75 -20.10
CA ARG A 354 -28.78 -9.19 -19.82
C ARG A 354 -28.41 -9.59 -18.38
N TYR A 355 -27.52 -8.83 -17.73
CA TYR A 355 -27.09 -9.11 -16.36
C TYR A 355 -28.03 -8.50 -15.31
N ARG A 356 -28.77 -7.44 -15.68
CA ARG A 356 -29.85 -6.89 -14.83
C ARG A 356 -30.98 -7.88 -14.68
N GLU A 357 -31.30 -8.62 -15.74
CA GLU A 357 -32.32 -9.68 -15.70
C GLU A 357 -31.88 -10.85 -14.81
N MET A 358 -30.63 -11.33 -14.94
CA MET A 358 -30.12 -12.41 -14.10
C MET A 358 -30.08 -12.05 -12.60
N LEU A 359 -29.64 -10.84 -12.24
CA LEU A 359 -29.66 -10.37 -10.86
C LEU A 359 -31.11 -10.21 -10.35
N ARG A 360 -32.00 -9.66 -11.17
CA ARG A 360 -33.42 -9.50 -10.83
C ARG A 360 -34.11 -10.85 -10.63
N ASP A 361 -33.84 -11.83 -11.47
CA ASP A 361 -34.40 -13.18 -11.37
C ASP A 361 -33.81 -13.95 -10.18
N TYR A 362 -32.52 -13.76 -9.88
CA TYR A 362 -31.90 -14.28 -8.66
C TYR A 362 -32.56 -13.70 -7.41
N TYR A 363 -32.73 -12.38 -7.31
CA TYR A 363 -33.41 -11.73 -6.17
C TYR A 363 -34.91 -12.09 -6.07
N ARG A 364 -35.59 -12.28 -7.21
CA ARG A 364 -36.99 -12.75 -7.24
C ARG A 364 -37.11 -14.16 -6.65
N ARG A 365 -36.27 -15.11 -7.10
CA ARG A 365 -36.24 -16.48 -6.59
C ARG A 365 -35.82 -16.58 -5.12
N LEU A 366 -34.95 -15.67 -4.67
CA LEU A 366 -34.54 -15.59 -3.26
C LEU A 366 -35.71 -15.13 -2.37
N ALA A 367 -36.49 -14.14 -2.83
CA ALA A 367 -37.66 -13.62 -2.11
C ALA A 367 -38.79 -14.66 -2.02
N GLU A 368 -38.99 -15.46 -3.08
CA GLU A 368 -39.98 -16.54 -3.14
C GLU A 368 -39.63 -17.70 -2.19
N ARG A 369 -38.36 -17.93 -1.88
CA ARG A 369 -37.89 -18.94 -0.89
C ARG A 369 -37.91 -18.47 0.57
N SER A 370 -38.12 -17.17 0.80
CA SER A 370 -38.21 -16.57 2.13
C SER A 370 -39.66 -16.40 2.63
N ARG A 371 -40.62 -16.99 1.92
CA ARG A 371 -41.98 -17.30 2.38
C ARG A 371 -42.10 -18.81 2.53
#